data_AF-A0A7S0BWS3-F1
#
_entry.id   AF-A0A7S0BWS3-F1
#
_cell.length_a   1.000
_cell.length_b   1.000
_cell.length_c   1.000
_cell.angle_alpha   90.00
_cell.angle_beta   90.00
_cell.angle_gamma   90.00
#
_symmetry.space_group_name_H-M   'P 1'
#
loop_
_entity.id
_entity.type
_entity.pdbx_description
1 polymer ?
#
loop_
_entity_poly.entity_id
_entity_poly.type
_entity_poly.pdbx_seq_one_letter_code
_entity_poly.pdbx_strand_id
1 'polypeptide(L)'
;QTSCIRAYAPLAGITAQSLKTGETTDLSTFLTTTTTTAASKSNESNDYSLLILGTYAADFNMIEYAQRLRYYLPELKASEISKFGLVANKNALAAQFSETVDMADYSVDFNGFD
;
A
#
# COMPACT_ATOMS: atom_id res chain seq x y z
N GLN A 1 23.28 18.78 1.48
CA GLN A 1 21.84 19.06 1.64
C GLN A 1 21.12 17.95 0.90
N THR A 2 20.68 16.90 1.59
CA THR A 2 19.99 15.76 0.96
C THR A 2 18.59 16.26 0.57
N SER A 3 18.29 16.35 -0.73
CA SER A 3 16.95 16.75 -1.16
C SER A 3 15.97 15.67 -0.67
N CYS A 4 15.02 16.05 0.17
CA CYS A 4 13.89 15.21 0.49
C CYS A 4 13.04 15.11 -0.79
N ILE A 5 13.27 14.07 -1.58
CA ILE A 5 12.44 13.78 -2.75
C ILE A 5 11.12 13.25 -2.21
N ARG A 6 10.04 14.00 -2.43
CA ARG A 6 8.70 13.52 -2.07
C ARG A 6 8.34 12.36 -2.98
N ALA A 7 8.13 11.18 -2.40
CA ALA A 7 7.97 9.91 -3.11
C ALA A 7 6.81 9.87 -4.12
N TYR A 8 5.84 10.79 -4.02
CA TYR A 8 4.73 10.86 -4.98
C TYR A 8 5.14 11.33 -6.38
N ALA A 9 6.18 12.17 -6.51
CA ALA A 9 6.51 12.78 -7.80
C ALA A 9 7.07 11.77 -8.83
N PRO A 10 7.94 10.81 -8.45
CA PRO A 10 8.36 9.73 -9.35
C PRO A 10 7.27 8.69 -9.68
N LEU A 11 6.20 8.62 -8.87
CA LEU A 11 5.13 7.62 -9.02
C LEU A 11 3.89 8.17 -9.75
N ALA A 12 3.93 9.42 -10.20
CA ALA A 12 2.84 10.03 -10.96
C ALA A 12 2.64 9.32 -12.30
N GLY A 13 1.41 8.91 -12.60
CA GLY A 13 1.06 8.15 -13.79
C GLY A 13 1.33 6.65 -13.70
N ILE A 14 1.96 6.17 -12.61
CA ILE A 14 2.09 4.73 -12.35
C ILE A 14 0.81 4.28 -11.66
N THR A 15 0.05 3.41 -12.31
CA THR A 15 -1.22 2.90 -11.81
C THR A 15 -1.08 1.50 -11.25
N ALA A 16 -1.95 1.10 -10.30
CA ALA A 16 -2.14 -0.26 -9.80
C ALA A 16 -3.59 -0.73 -9.89
N GLN A 17 -3.83 -2.02 -10.18
CA GLN A 17 -5.19 -2.59 -10.19
C GLN A 17 -5.46 -3.34 -8.89
N SER A 18 -6.55 -2.99 -8.20
CA SER A 18 -6.98 -3.74 -7.03
C SER A 18 -7.44 -5.14 -7.41
N LEU A 19 -6.94 -6.19 -6.75
CA LEU A 19 -7.51 -7.53 -6.91
C LEU A 19 -8.87 -7.70 -6.22
N LYS A 20 -9.17 -6.82 -5.25
CA LYS A 20 -10.43 -6.89 -4.50
C LYS A 20 -11.57 -6.23 -5.26
N THR A 21 -11.35 -5.03 -5.80
CA THR A 21 -12.39 -4.24 -6.47
C THR A 21 -12.27 -4.24 -7.99
N GLY A 22 -11.11 -4.61 -8.54
CA GLY A 22 -10.81 -4.50 -9.97
C GLY A 22 -10.51 -3.07 -10.43
N GLU A 23 -10.63 -2.08 -9.54
CA GLU A 23 -10.42 -0.67 -9.84
C GLU A 23 -8.94 -0.35 -10.03
N THR A 24 -8.65 0.62 -10.91
CA THR A 24 -7.30 1.11 -11.16
C THR A 24 -7.05 2.40 -10.38
N THR A 25 -5.95 2.44 -9.64
CA THR A 25 -5.56 3.56 -8.78
C THR A 25 -4.19 4.09 -9.18
N ASP A 26 -4.05 5.41 -9.35
CA ASP A 26 -2.75 6.05 -9.52
C ASP A 26 -1.98 6.08 -8.17
N LEU A 27 -0.73 5.62 -8.16
CA LEU A 27 0.08 5.48 -6.94
C LEU A 27 0.49 6.82 -6.34
N SER A 28 0.66 7.87 -7.16
CA SER A 28 0.89 9.21 -6.62
C SER A 28 -0.35 9.72 -5.88
N THR A 29 -1.54 9.46 -6.44
CA THR A 29 -2.82 9.82 -5.82
C THR A 29 -3.05 9.05 -4.53
N PHE A 30 -2.69 7.77 -4.50
CA PHE A 30 -2.70 6.94 -3.28
C PHE A 30 -1.81 7.55 -2.19
N LEU A 31 -0.63 8.05 -2.51
CA LEU A 31 0.30 8.63 -1.53
C LEU A 31 -0.08 10.04 -1.08
N THR A 32 -0.80 10.81 -1.90
CA THR A 32 -1.15 12.21 -1.60
C THR A 32 -2.51 12.40 -0.98
N THR A 33 -3.45 11.46 -1.16
CA THR A 33 -4.74 11.54 -0.47
C THR A 33 -4.50 11.39 1.04
N THR A 34 -5.26 12.10 1.86
CA THR A 34 -5.28 11.86 3.32
C THR A 34 -6.57 11.13 3.64
N THR A 35 -6.51 10.07 4.44
CA THR A 35 -7.72 9.45 5.01
C THR A 35 -8.29 10.39 6.05
N THR A 36 -9.13 11.34 5.62
CA THR A 36 -9.89 12.22 6.50
C THR A 36 -10.90 11.39 7.29
N THR A 37 -10.45 10.72 8.35
CA THR A 37 -11.32 10.41 9.48
C THR A 37 -11.41 11.69 10.32
N ALA A 38 -12.65 12.05 10.69
CA ALA A 38 -13.06 13.35 11.20
C ALA A 38 -12.50 13.74 12.60
N ALA A 39 -11.30 13.29 12.97
CA ALA A 39 -10.72 13.44 14.30
C ALA A 39 -9.54 14.43 14.40
N SER A 40 -8.93 14.90 13.31
CA SER A 40 -7.81 15.86 13.41
C SER A 40 -8.28 17.32 13.38
N LYS A 41 -8.83 17.77 14.52
CA LYS A 41 -8.90 19.20 14.88
C LYS A 41 -7.58 19.64 15.53
N SER A 42 -6.48 19.60 14.79
CA SER A 42 -5.24 20.32 15.14
C SER A 42 -4.34 20.40 13.91
N ASN A 43 -3.69 21.55 13.73
CA ASN A 43 -3.04 21.97 12.49
C ASN A 43 -1.76 21.20 12.07
N GLU A 44 -1.45 20.02 12.63
CA GLU A 44 -0.20 19.29 12.30
C GLU A 44 -0.31 17.76 12.48
N SER A 45 -1.41 17.10 12.07
CA SER A 45 -1.39 15.63 11.99
C SER A 45 -0.71 15.21 10.68
N ASN A 46 0.56 14.80 10.74
CA ASN A 46 1.25 14.22 9.60
C ASN A 46 0.69 12.81 9.33
N ASP A 47 -0.29 12.71 8.45
CA ASP A 47 -0.79 11.44 7.94
C ASP A 47 0.25 10.82 7.00
N TYR A 48 0.95 9.78 7.44
CA TYR A 48 1.90 9.08 6.59
C TYR A 48 1.24 7.90 5.87
N SER A 49 1.59 7.73 4.60
CA SER A 49 1.21 6.56 3.80
C SER A 49 2.42 5.65 3.61
N LEU A 50 2.26 4.36 3.84
CA LEU A 50 3.25 3.33 3.53
C LEU A 50 2.83 2.60 2.27
N LEU A 51 3.71 2.61 1.26
CA LEU A 51 3.54 1.85 0.03
C LEU A 51 4.72 0.88 -0.12
N ILE A 52 4.42 -0.42 -0.14
CA ILE A 52 5.40 -1.49 -0.32
C ILE A 52 5.32 -1.96 -1.76
N LEU A 53 6.46 -1.98 -2.44
CA LEU A 53 6.58 -2.47 -3.82
C LEU A 53 7.30 -3.82 -3.81
N GLY A 54 6.60 -4.85 -4.24
CA GLY A 54 7.04 -6.25 -4.29
C GLY A 54 7.18 -6.77 -5.71
N THR A 55 8.11 -7.69 -5.92
CA THR A 55 8.41 -8.21 -7.27
C THR A 55 7.59 -9.43 -7.65
N TYR A 56 7.21 -10.28 -6.69
CA TYR A 56 6.47 -11.52 -6.96
C TYR A 56 5.31 -11.66 -5.98
N ALA A 57 4.09 -11.50 -6.49
CA ALA A 57 2.87 -11.48 -5.69
C ALA A 57 2.57 -12.75 -4.91
N ALA A 58 3.20 -13.88 -5.20
CA ALA A 58 2.87 -15.16 -4.55
C ALA A 58 4.13 -15.97 -4.24
N ASP A 59 5.28 -15.30 -4.11
CA ASP A 59 6.44 -15.96 -3.53
C ASP A 59 6.26 -16.07 -2.01
N PHE A 60 6.95 -17.05 -1.42
CA PHE A 60 6.90 -17.27 0.02
C PHE A 60 7.35 -16.03 0.80
N ASN A 61 8.31 -15.29 0.26
CA ASN A 61 8.86 -14.09 0.88
C ASN A 61 7.82 -12.98 1.02
N MET A 62 7.00 -12.73 -0.01
CA MET A 62 5.95 -11.72 0.01
C MET A 62 4.79 -12.15 0.91
N ILE A 63 4.44 -13.45 0.90
CA ILE A 63 3.38 -13.98 1.78
C ILE A 63 3.79 -13.80 3.23
N GLU A 64 5.00 -14.23 3.60
CA GLU A 64 5.51 -14.09 4.95
C GLU A 64 5.69 -12.62 5.35
N TYR A 65 6.20 -11.78 4.44
CA TYR A 65 6.34 -10.34 4.69
C TYR A 65 4.99 -9.70 4.99
N ALA A 66 3.98 -9.99 4.19
CA ALA A 66 2.66 -9.43 4.38
C ALA A 66 2.01 -9.96 5.68
N GLN A 67 2.11 -11.27 5.98
CA GLN A 67 1.65 -11.82 7.26
C GLN A 67 2.34 -11.17 8.47
N ARG A 68 3.66 -10.96 8.42
CA ARG A 68 4.40 -10.24 9.47
C ARG A 68 3.98 -8.78 9.55
N LEU A 69 3.77 -8.11 8.41
CA LEU A 69 3.32 -6.73 8.39
C LEU A 69 1.96 -6.57 9.08
N ARG A 70 1.05 -7.53 8.90
CA ARG A 70 -0.26 -7.55 9.58
C ARG A 70 -0.10 -7.56 11.10
N TYR A 71 0.87 -8.32 11.62
CA TYR A 71 1.18 -8.35 13.05
C TYR A 71 1.64 -6.97 13.57
N TYR A 72 2.43 -6.23 12.78
CA TYR A 72 2.94 -4.91 13.16
C TYR A 72 2.01 -3.74 12.87
N LEU A 73 0.86 -3.95 12.20
CA LEU A 73 -0.08 -2.86 11.89
C LEU A 73 -0.45 -1.96 13.07
N PRO A 74 -0.76 -2.49 14.27
CA PRO A 74 -1.11 -1.63 15.41
C PRO A 74 0.01 -0.67 15.78
N GLU A 75 1.27 -1.12 15.74
CA GLU A 75 2.45 -0.30 16.05
C GLU A 75 2.71 0.74 14.95
N LEU A 76 2.51 0.37 13.69
CA LEU A 76 2.64 1.28 12.55
C LEU A 76 1.56 2.38 12.58
N LYS A 77 0.32 2.03 12.95
CA LYS A 77 -0.77 3.00 13.17
C LYS A 77 -0.48 3.91 14.36
N ALA A 78 0.10 3.38 15.43
CA ALA A 78 0.55 4.18 16.57
C ALA A 78 1.71 5.12 16.20
N SER A 79 2.43 4.84 15.10
CA SER A 79 3.50 5.65 14.52
C SER A 79 3.02 6.57 13.39
N GLU A 80 1.74 6.94 13.38
CA GLU A 80 1.14 7.90 12.44
C GLU A 80 1.05 7.43 10.97
N ILE A 81 1.24 6.13 10.70
CA ILE A 81 0.96 5.56 9.38
C ILE A 81 -0.53 5.22 9.29
N SER A 82 -1.28 6.01 8.52
CA SER A 82 -2.73 5.89 8.40
C SER A 82 -3.18 5.09 7.19
N LYS A 83 -2.33 4.96 6.16
CA LYS A 83 -2.62 4.18 4.96
C LYS A 83 -1.50 3.22 4.60
N PHE A 84 -1.91 2.05 4.14
CA PHE A 84 -1.01 0.97 3.77
C PHE A 84 -1.41 0.43 2.39
N GLY A 85 -0.47 0.45 1.46
CA GLY A 85 -0.59 -0.15 0.14
C GLY A 85 0.50 -1.20 -0.04
N LEU A 86 0.12 -2.35 -0.59
CA LEU A 86 1.07 -3.37 -1.04
C LEU A 86 0.83 -3.57 -2.52
N VAL A 87 1.86 -3.32 -3.33
CA VAL A 87 1.84 -3.47 -4.78
C VAL A 87 2.80 -4.54 -5.20
N ALA A 88 2.32 -5.59 -5.86
CA ALA A 88 3.18 -6.63 -6.41
C ALA A 88 2.82 -6.98 -7.85
N ASN A 89 3.77 -7.56 -8.58
CA ASN A 89 3.54 -7.96 -9.97
C ASN A 89 2.44 -9.02 -10.06
N LYS A 90 1.45 -8.79 -10.92
CA LYS A 90 0.37 -9.73 -11.19
C LYS A 90 0.93 -10.96 -11.89
N ASN A 91 0.65 -12.12 -11.33
CA ASN A 91 0.89 -13.41 -11.95
C ASN A 91 -0.35 -14.29 -11.74
N ALA A 92 -0.35 -15.49 -12.31
CA ALA A 92 -1.47 -16.43 -12.18
C ALA A 92 -1.82 -16.79 -10.72
N LEU A 93 -0.91 -16.55 -9.77
CA LEU A 93 -1.05 -16.87 -8.36
C LEU A 93 -1.43 -15.66 -7.47
N ALA A 94 -1.49 -14.45 -8.04
CA ALA A 94 -1.77 -13.24 -7.27
C ALA A 94 -3.15 -13.27 -6.59
N ALA A 95 -4.14 -13.93 -7.21
CA ALA A 95 -5.45 -14.16 -6.61
C ALA A 95 -5.35 -15.00 -5.32
N GLN A 96 -4.59 -16.10 -5.36
CA GLN A 96 -4.36 -16.98 -4.20
C GLN A 96 -3.64 -16.26 -3.06
N PHE A 97 -2.72 -15.34 -3.39
CA PHE A 97 -2.08 -14.49 -2.39
C PHE A 97 -3.10 -13.61 -1.66
N SER A 98 -4.00 -12.94 -2.40
CA SER A 98 -4.99 -12.05 -1.78
C SER A 98 -5.87 -12.78 -0.77
N GLU A 99 -6.21 -14.04 -1.06
CA GLU A 99 -6.97 -14.92 -0.18
C GLU A 99 -6.13 -15.39 1.03
N THR A 100 -4.86 -15.74 0.81
CA THR A 100 -3.96 -16.30 1.84
C THR A 100 -3.58 -15.26 2.90
N VAL A 101 -3.42 -14.01 2.50
CA VAL A 101 -2.93 -12.96 3.41
C VAL A 101 -4.07 -12.24 4.15
N ASP A 102 -5.32 -12.42 3.71
CA ASP A 102 -6.56 -11.87 4.33
C ASP A 102 -6.34 -10.45 4.91
N MET A 103 -5.91 -9.55 4.05
CA MET A 103 -5.55 -8.19 4.42
C MET A 103 -6.75 -7.25 4.31
N ALA A 104 -7.84 -7.56 5.03
CA ALA A 104 -9.09 -6.81 4.95
C ALA A 104 -8.96 -5.29 5.25
N ASP A 105 -7.92 -4.91 5.99
CA ASP A 105 -7.59 -3.53 6.39
C ASP A 105 -6.68 -2.76 5.40
N TYR A 106 -6.24 -3.40 4.31
CA TYR A 106 -5.32 -2.82 3.35
C TYR A 106 -5.98 -2.64 1.98
N SER A 107 -5.59 -1.59 1.26
CA SER A 107 -5.70 -1.58 -0.21
C SER A 107 -4.54 -2.39 -0.76
N VAL A 108 -4.72 -3.71 -0.86
CA VAL A 108 -3.76 -4.59 -1.53
C VAL A 108 -4.05 -4.54 -3.03
N ASP A 109 -3.14 -3.96 -3.80
CA ASP A 109 -3.32 -3.75 -5.23
C ASP A 109 -2.22 -4.50 -5.99
N PHE A 110 -2.53 -5.12 -7.12
CA PHE A 110 -1.56 -5.90 -7.88
C PHE A 110 -1.43 -5.32 -9.27
N ASN A 111 -0.19 -5.12 -9.69
CA ASN A 111 0.13 -4.55 -10.98
C ASN A 111 0.57 -5.61 -11.96
N GLY A 112 -0.22 -5.87 -12.99
CA GLY A 112 0.29 -6.55 -14.18
C GLY A 112 1.00 -5.53 -15.03
N PHE A 113 2.33 -5.60 -15.08
CA PHE A 113 3.04 -5.10 -16.25
C PHE A 113 3.01 -6.23 -17.28
N ASP A 114 2.22 -6.04 -18.34
CA ASP A 114 2.39 -6.80 -19.59
C ASP A 114 3.63 -6.28 -20.34
#